data_AF-A0A3S9QKX0-F1
#
_entry.id   AF-A0A3S9QKX0-F1
#
_cell.length_a   1.000
_cell.length_b   1.000
_cell.length_c   1.000
_cell.angle_alpha   90.00
_cell.angle_beta   90.00
_cell.angle_gamma   90.00
#
_symmetry.space_group_name_H-M   'P 1'
#
loop_
_entity.id
_entity.type
_entity.pdbx_description
1 polymer ?
#
loop_
_entity_poly.entity_id
_entity_poly.type
_entity_poly.pdbx_seq_one_letter_code
_entity_poly.pdbx_strand_id
1 'polypeptide(L)'
;MESIGEPALSDEERAKAQWLAGLPVAPDSIECYGHSAAEVIEWYGDPEDRPICFLRGGHFHDDALPATRPAARALSQAGYYVGLADYRLVAGRPELTAHDYMALGMHPILGQAIWVGHDAGGTFAMNVVLAPETQVRTAILLAPVLDLASDARGGAGQINPLIRWIGGTPEDHPERYALYDPLFTYYQVGSARFRARNLSLSIIHGVDDSVVDVDWSREVRGEPFNLAILEDADHIDLIHPDHDAWVYFLGALASVA
;
A
#
# COMPACT_ATOMS: atom_id res chain seq x y z
N MET A 1 28.29 -2.35 -22.53
CA MET A 1 27.84 -2.36 -21.13
C MET A 1 26.67 -1.41 -21.08
N GLU A 2 25.53 -1.91 -21.55
CA GLU A 2 24.30 -1.14 -21.63
C GLU A 2 23.71 -1.05 -20.23
N SER A 3 23.42 0.17 -19.80
CA SER A 3 22.71 0.48 -18.58
C SER A 3 21.27 0.00 -18.75
N ILE A 4 20.96 -1.16 -18.20
CA ILE A 4 19.59 -1.65 -18.04
C ILE A 4 19.13 -1.05 -16.71
N GLY A 5 17.91 -0.49 -16.66
CA GLY A 5 17.37 0.27 -15.52
C GLY A 5 16.35 -0.49 -14.68
N GLU A 6 16.21 -0.10 -13.42
CA GLU A 6 15.24 -0.60 -12.43
C GLU A 6 13.80 -0.57 -12.99
N PRO A 7 12.83 -1.37 -12.48
CA PRO A 7 11.42 -1.00 -12.56
C PRO A 7 11.24 0.23 -11.68
N ALA A 8 11.62 1.36 -12.24
CA ALA A 8 11.50 2.64 -11.60
C ALA A 8 10.38 3.39 -12.29
N LEU A 9 9.69 4.22 -11.51
CA LEU A 9 8.79 5.24 -12.01
C LEU A 9 9.32 5.82 -13.33
N SER A 10 8.44 5.90 -14.33
CA SER A 10 8.70 6.63 -15.56
C SER A 10 9.18 8.05 -15.23
N ASP A 11 9.82 8.73 -16.20
CA ASP A 11 10.30 10.08 -15.95
C ASP A 11 9.17 11.04 -15.51
N GLU A 12 7.96 10.82 -16.00
CA GLU A 12 6.76 11.57 -15.63
C GLU A 12 6.30 11.25 -14.20
N GLU A 13 6.10 9.97 -13.87
CA GLU A 13 5.72 9.54 -12.52
C GLU A 13 6.76 9.98 -11.47
N ARG A 14 8.06 9.89 -11.82
CA ARG A 14 9.16 10.36 -10.97
C ARG A 14 9.09 11.87 -10.74
N ALA A 15 8.80 12.65 -11.78
CA ALA A 15 8.63 14.09 -11.65
C ALA A 15 7.44 14.44 -10.75
N LYS A 16 6.30 13.73 -10.89
CA LYS A 16 5.13 13.87 -10.01
C LYS A 16 5.48 13.54 -8.55
N ALA A 17 6.13 12.39 -8.31
CA ALA A 17 6.53 11.98 -6.96
C ALA A 17 7.51 12.97 -6.31
N GLN A 18 8.50 13.47 -7.07
CA GLN A 18 9.44 14.49 -6.60
C GLN A 18 8.75 15.82 -6.30
N TRP A 19 7.78 16.22 -7.14
CA TRP A 19 6.99 17.43 -6.90
C TRP A 19 6.18 17.32 -5.61
N LEU A 20 5.45 16.20 -5.42
CA LEU A 20 4.71 15.92 -4.19
C LEU A 20 5.61 15.93 -2.96
N ALA A 21 6.77 15.25 -3.04
CA ALA A 21 7.76 15.21 -1.97
C ALA A 21 8.36 16.59 -1.62
N GLY A 22 8.38 17.52 -2.59
CA GLY A 22 8.86 18.88 -2.41
C GLY A 22 7.85 19.84 -1.79
N LEU A 23 6.59 19.45 -1.66
CA LEU A 23 5.56 20.28 -1.04
C LEU A 23 5.82 20.44 0.47
N PRO A 24 5.64 21.64 1.05
CA PRO A 24 5.90 21.91 2.46
C PRO A 24 4.76 21.39 3.35
N VAL A 25 4.53 20.08 3.34
CA VAL A 25 3.50 19.42 4.14
C VAL A 25 4.16 18.81 5.37
N ALA A 26 3.71 19.25 6.55
CA ALA A 26 4.13 18.72 7.84
C ALA A 26 2.96 18.03 8.55
N PRO A 27 3.21 16.97 9.33
CA PRO A 27 2.22 16.39 10.21
C PRO A 27 1.88 17.30 11.38
N ASP A 28 0.71 17.10 11.96
CA ASP A 28 0.25 17.79 13.16
C ASP A 28 0.92 17.22 14.42
N SER A 29 1.22 15.92 14.42
CA SER A 29 2.08 15.27 15.41
C SER A 29 2.74 14.01 14.87
N ILE A 30 3.75 13.50 15.57
CA ILE A 30 4.44 12.25 15.23
C ILE A 30 4.42 11.34 16.46
N GLU A 31 4.02 10.10 16.24
CA GLU A 31 4.05 9.03 17.24
C GLU A 31 5.10 7.99 16.85
N CYS A 32 5.90 7.53 17.80
CA CYS A 32 6.79 6.38 17.59
C CYS A 32 6.11 5.13 18.16
N TYR A 33 5.82 4.14 17.32
CA TYR A 33 5.25 2.86 17.76
C TYR A 33 6.32 1.78 18.00
N GLY A 34 7.58 2.10 17.69
CA GLY A 34 8.73 1.24 17.90
C GLY A 34 10.00 2.02 18.25
N HIS A 35 11.16 1.42 17.98
CA HIS A 35 12.48 1.95 18.34
C HIS A 35 13.33 2.39 17.14
N SER A 36 12.94 2.00 15.93
CA SER A 36 13.54 2.38 14.66
C SER A 36 13.00 3.73 14.19
N ALA A 37 13.79 4.46 13.41
CA ALA A 37 13.37 5.71 12.78
C ALA A 37 12.18 5.54 11.82
N ALA A 38 12.01 4.34 11.25
CA ALA A 38 10.89 4.00 10.38
C ALA A 38 9.65 3.52 11.15
N GLU A 39 9.73 3.28 12.46
CA GLU A 39 8.58 2.82 13.26
C GLU A 39 7.78 4.04 13.80
N VAL A 40 7.26 4.85 12.88
CA VAL A 40 6.56 6.10 13.17
C VAL A 40 5.20 6.20 12.48
N ILE A 41 4.29 6.96 13.10
CA ILE A 41 3.02 7.41 12.53
C ILE A 41 3.05 8.94 12.50
N GLU A 42 2.88 9.51 11.32
CA GLU A 42 2.63 10.94 11.12
C GLU A 42 1.12 11.19 11.15
N TRP A 43 0.65 11.96 12.13
CA TRP A 43 -0.78 12.23 12.33
C TRP A 43 -1.21 13.55 11.68
N TYR A 44 -2.36 13.52 11.00
CA TYR A 44 -2.97 14.66 10.32
C TYR A 44 -4.48 14.74 10.67
N GLY A 45 -4.97 15.93 11.00
CA GLY A 45 -6.40 16.17 11.26
C GLY A 45 -6.82 16.06 12.72
N ASP A 46 -8.14 16.07 12.96
CA ASP A 46 -8.74 16.02 14.29
C ASP A 46 -8.93 14.57 14.75
N PRO A 47 -8.46 14.15 15.94
CA PRO A 47 -8.69 12.80 16.47
C PRO A 47 -10.17 12.36 16.60
N GLU A 48 -11.11 13.31 16.59
CA GLU A 48 -12.55 13.02 16.59
C GLU A 48 -13.09 12.66 15.19
N ASP A 49 -12.34 12.95 14.12
CA ASP A 49 -12.67 12.55 12.77
C ASP A 49 -12.45 11.04 12.57
N ARG A 50 -13.03 10.51 11.49
CA ARG A 50 -12.94 9.08 11.19
C ARG A 50 -11.48 8.68 10.89
N PRO A 51 -10.94 7.63 11.55
CA PRO A 51 -9.53 7.27 11.37
C PRO A 51 -9.24 6.55 10.04
N ILE A 52 -8.11 6.90 9.44
CA ILE A 52 -7.46 6.24 8.31
C ILE A 52 -6.05 5.81 8.73
N CYS A 53 -5.68 4.57 8.45
CA CYS A 53 -4.29 4.11 8.45
C CYS A 53 -3.79 4.15 7.01
N PHE A 54 -2.89 5.08 6.67
CA PHE A 54 -2.31 5.17 5.33
C PHE A 54 -0.89 4.62 5.35
N LEU A 55 -0.68 3.48 4.70
CA LEU A 55 0.64 2.93 4.42
C LEU A 55 1.17 3.48 3.10
N ARG A 56 2.33 4.14 3.18
CA ARG A 56 3.07 4.59 1.99
C ARG A 56 3.47 3.41 1.09
N GLY A 57 3.73 3.72 -0.18
CA GLY A 57 4.37 2.81 -1.14
C GLY A 57 5.89 2.87 -1.09
N GLY A 58 6.50 2.79 -2.27
CA GLY A 58 7.94 2.89 -2.48
C GLY A 58 8.56 1.56 -2.86
N HIS A 59 7.83 0.68 -3.53
CA HIS A 59 8.23 -0.58 -4.13
C HIS A 59 9.26 -1.36 -3.29
N PHE A 60 8.96 -1.57 -1.99
CA PHE A 60 9.84 -2.26 -1.03
C PHE A 60 11.24 -1.63 -0.82
N HIS A 61 11.40 -0.35 -1.16
CA HIS A 61 12.52 0.53 -0.83
C HIS A 61 12.12 1.70 0.10
N ASP A 62 13.14 2.34 0.66
CA ASP A 62 13.01 3.40 1.67
C ASP A 62 13.17 4.76 0.98
N ASP A 63 12.10 5.58 0.95
CA ASP A 63 12.07 7.04 0.65
C ASP A 63 10.68 7.59 0.23
N ALA A 64 9.63 6.78 0.07
CA ALA A 64 8.36 7.26 -0.50
C ALA A 64 7.48 8.10 0.45
N LEU A 65 7.78 8.13 1.76
CA LEU A 65 6.94 8.81 2.76
C LEU A 65 6.65 10.29 2.41
N PRO A 66 7.64 11.12 2.00
CA PRO A 66 7.38 12.52 1.67
C PRO A 66 6.40 12.71 0.52
N ALA A 67 6.41 11.84 -0.50
CA ALA A 67 5.49 11.93 -1.64
C ALA A 67 4.04 11.60 -1.25
N THR A 68 3.83 10.84 -0.17
CA THR A 68 2.49 10.48 0.34
C THR A 68 1.91 11.55 1.29
N ARG A 69 2.73 12.44 1.86
CA ARG A 69 2.25 13.48 2.80
C ARG A 69 1.16 14.40 2.24
N PRO A 70 1.22 14.89 0.98
CA PRO A 70 0.16 15.71 0.43
C PRO A 70 -1.20 14.99 0.41
N ALA A 71 -1.21 13.70 0.11
CA ALA A 71 -2.40 12.86 0.15
C ALA A 71 -2.98 12.78 1.58
N ALA A 72 -2.13 12.51 2.58
CA ALA A 72 -2.55 12.47 3.99
C ALA A 72 -3.14 13.81 4.46
N ARG A 73 -2.52 14.93 4.08
CA ARG A 73 -3.05 16.27 4.38
C ARG A 73 -4.37 16.54 3.67
N ALA A 74 -4.51 16.19 2.39
CA ALA A 74 -5.75 16.36 1.65
C ALA A 74 -6.90 15.54 2.24
N LEU A 75 -6.64 14.30 2.66
CA LEU A 75 -7.60 13.48 3.41
C LEU A 75 -8.01 14.13 4.73
N SER A 76 -7.07 14.71 5.49
CA SER A 76 -7.43 15.44 6.71
C SER A 76 -8.33 16.65 6.45
N GLN A 77 -8.11 17.35 5.33
CA GLN A 77 -8.99 18.45 4.90
C GLN A 77 -10.37 17.98 4.45
N ALA A 78 -10.49 16.70 4.07
CA ALA A 78 -11.75 16.05 3.75
C ALA A 78 -12.48 15.47 4.98
N GLY A 79 -11.97 15.67 6.21
CA GLY A 79 -12.62 15.25 7.45
C GLY A 79 -12.26 13.84 7.92
N TYR A 80 -11.02 13.41 7.68
CA TYR A 80 -10.47 12.15 8.19
C TYR A 80 -9.32 12.39 9.15
N TYR A 81 -9.20 11.55 10.18
CA TYR A 81 -8.02 11.51 11.04
C TYR A 81 -7.00 10.54 10.47
N VAL A 82 -5.92 11.04 9.87
CA VAL A 82 -5.00 10.21 9.09
C VAL A 82 -3.74 9.93 9.88
N GLY A 83 -3.48 8.65 10.15
CA GLY A 83 -2.17 8.14 10.53
C GLY A 83 -1.44 7.67 9.28
N LEU A 84 -0.53 8.50 8.74
CA LEU A 84 0.40 8.11 7.69
C LEU A 84 1.57 7.37 8.34
N ALA A 85 1.56 6.04 8.23
CA ALA A 85 2.54 5.21 8.92
C ALA A 85 3.70 4.82 8.00
N ASP A 86 4.89 4.90 8.57
CA ASP A 86 6.10 4.31 8.01
C ASP A 86 6.35 2.94 8.67
N TYR A 87 7.22 2.14 8.07
CA TYR A 87 7.55 0.78 8.51
C TYR A 87 8.94 0.37 8.02
N ARG A 88 9.54 -0.61 8.70
CA ARG A 88 10.89 -1.05 8.36
C ARG A 88 10.86 -1.84 7.05
N LEU A 89 11.80 -1.53 6.16
CA LEU A 89 12.11 -2.32 4.96
C LEU A 89 13.58 -2.76 5.02
N VAL A 90 13.82 -3.88 5.68
CA VAL A 90 15.18 -4.41 5.87
C VAL A 90 15.40 -5.58 4.92
N ALA A 91 16.45 -5.48 4.10
CA ALA A 91 16.80 -6.50 3.11
C ALA A 91 16.91 -7.90 3.74
N GLY A 92 16.22 -8.87 3.15
CA GLY A 92 16.16 -10.27 3.59
C GLY A 92 15.45 -10.51 4.92
N ARG A 93 14.77 -9.50 5.48
CA ARG A 93 14.10 -9.54 6.78
C ARG A 93 12.63 -9.10 6.68
N PRO A 94 11.81 -9.72 5.80
CA PRO A 94 10.42 -9.34 5.59
C PRO A 94 9.55 -9.50 6.86
N GLU A 95 9.97 -10.34 7.81
CA GLU A 95 9.28 -10.51 9.08
C GLU A 95 9.28 -9.24 9.96
N LEU A 96 10.22 -8.32 9.75
CA LEU A 96 10.23 -7.04 10.47
C LEU A 96 9.12 -6.12 9.97
N THR A 97 8.94 -6.02 8.65
CA THR A 97 7.80 -5.30 8.05
C THR A 97 6.48 -5.95 8.45
N ALA A 98 6.44 -7.28 8.50
CA ALA A 98 5.27 -8.01 8.97
C ALA A 98 4.93 -7.74 10.43
N HIS A 99 5.92 -7.68 11.29
CA HIS A 99 5.72 -7.25 12.67
C HIS A 99 5.16 -5.82 12.74
N ASP A 100 5.64 -4.90 11.89
CA ASP A 100 5.23 -3.50 11.89
C ASP A 100 3.78 -3.31 11.46
N TYR A 101 3.37 -3.88 10.31
CA TYR A 101 1.97 -3.74 9.88
C TYR A 101 0.99 -4.45 10.83
N MET A 102 1.41 -5.52 11.50
CA MET A 102 0.59 -6.17 12.53
C MET A 102 0.49 -5.34 13.81
N ALA A 103 1.60 -4.71 14.24
CA ALA A 103 1.58 -3.79 15.37
C ALA A 103 0.66 -2.59 15.10
N LEU A 104 0.73 -2.01 13.90
CA LEU A 104 -0.19 -0.97 13.43
C LEU A 104 -1.65 -1.48 13.39
N GLY A 105 -1.87 -2.72 12.94
CA GLY A 105 -3.19 -3.39 12.94
C GLY A 105 -3.78 -3.61 14.33
N MET A 106 -2.94 -3.62 15.36
CA MET A 106 -3.32 -3.75 16.77
C MET A 106 -3.30 -2.40 17.52
N HIS A 107 -2.89 -1.32 16.86
CA HIS A 107 -2.87 0.01 17.45
C HIS A 107 -4.30 0.44 17.85
N PRO A 108 -4.53 1.09 19.01
CA PRO A 108 -5.88 1.40 19.50
C PRO A 108 -6.76 2.20 18.53
N ILE A 109 -6.13 3.09 17.75
CA ILE A 109 -6.81 3.91 16.73
C ILE A 109 -6.80 3.22 15.37
N LEU A 110 -5.63 2.76 14.91
CA LEU A 110 -5.48 2.27 13.53
C LEU A 110 -6.08 0.86 13.34
N GLY A 111 -6.17 0.06 14.40
CA GLY A 111 -6.86 -1.24 14.37
C GLY A 111 -8.37 -1.15 14.14
N GLN A 112 -8.94 0.06 14.25
CA GLN A 112 -10.35 0.37 13.96
C GLN A 112 -10.52 1.26 12.72
N ALA A 113 -9.42 1.63 12.05
CA ALA A 113 -9.40 2.53 10.91
C ALA A 113 -9.81 1.85 9.60
N ILE A 114 -10.13 2.66 8.58
CA ILE A 114 -10.02 2.22 7.19
C ILE A 114 -8.53 2.18 6.83
N TRP A 115 -8.06 1.05 6.32
CA TRP A 115 -6.68 0.93 5.85
C TRP A 115 -6.58 1.37 4.40
N VAL A 116 -5.55 2.14 4.10
CA VAL A 116 -5.20 2.57 2.75
C VAL A 116 -3.76 2.17 2.52
N GLY A 117 -3.50 1.50 1.41
CA GLY A 117 -2.15 1.12 1.03
C GLY A 117 -1.88 1.49 -0.40
N HIS A 118 -0.84 2.28 -0.64
CA HIS A 118 -0.34 2.55 -1.99
C HIS A 118 0.79 1.58 -2.32
N ASP A 119 0.77 0.97 -3.50
CA ASP A 119 1.88 0.13 -3.99
C ASP A 119 2.21 -1.01 -3.00
N ALA A 120 3.44 -1.10 -2.47
CA ALA A 120 3.83 -2.08 -1.45
C ALA A 120 3.03 -1.93 -0.15
N GLY A 121 2.59 -0.71 0.18
CA GLY A 121 1.65 -0.47 1.28
C GLY A 121 0.32 -1.20 1.07
N GLY A 122 -0.10 -1.39 -0.18
CA GLY A 122 -1.27 -2.17 -0.55
C GLY A 122 -1.15 -3.65 -0.16
N THR A 123 0.04 -4.25 -0.37
CA THR A 123 0.36 -5.61 0.09
C THR A 123 0.13 -5.75 1.60
N PHE A 124 0.67 -4.82 2.37
CA PHE A 124 0.63 -4.87 3.83
C PHE A 124 -0.78 -4.61 4.37
N ALA A 125 -1.50 -3.64 3.80
CA ALA A 125 -2.89 -3.36 4.17
C ALA A 125 -3.80 -4.58 3.91
N MET A 126 -3.62 -5.26 2.77
CA MET A 126 -4.38 -6.48 2.47
C MET A 126 -4.06 -7.61 3.46
N ASN A 127 -2.79 -7.84 3.77
CA ASN A 127 -2.39 -8.84 4.76
C ASN A 127 -2.97 -8.56 6.16
N VAL A 128 -3.01 -7.29 6.58
CA VAL A 128 -3.63 -6.88 7.85
C VAL A 128 -5.13 -7.19 7.89
N VAL A 129 -5.88 -6.89 6.82
CA VAL A 129 -7.33 -7.19 6.73
C VAL A 129 -7.59 -8.70 6.75
N LEU A 130 -6.74 -9.49 6.09
CA LEU A 130 -6.90 -10.93 5.99
C LEU A 130 -6.49 -11.66 7.27
N ALA A 131 -5.58 -11.08 8.06
CA ALA A 131 -5.11 -11.66 9.32
C ALA A 131 -6.26 -11.85 10.34
N PRO A 132 -6.45 -13.04 10.92
CA PRO A 132 -7.48 -13.26 11.94
C PRO A 132 -7.18 -12.59 13.30
N GLU A 133 -5.94 -12.19 13.53
CA GLU A 133 -5.48 -11.54 14.77
C GLU A 133 -5.94 -10.08 14.86
N THR A 134 -6.23 -9.43 13.73
CA THR A 134 -6.60 -8.02 13.68
C THR A 134 -8.12 -7.85 13.67
N GLN A 135 -8.58 -6.67 14.09
CA GLN A 135 -9.99 -6.28 13.98
C GLN A 135 -10.28 -5.54 12.68
N VAL A 136 -9.26 -5.16 11.92
CA VAL A 136 -9.35 -4.42 10.67
C VAL A 136 -10.18 -5.19 9.65
N ARG A 137 -11.19 -4.54 9.07
CA ARG A 137 -12.11 -5.17 8.10
C ARG A 137 -12.06 -4.59 6.71
N THR A 138 -11.50 -3.39 6.57
CA THR A 138 -11.62 -2.61 5.34
C THR A 138 -10.26 -2.13 4.90
N ALA A 139 -9.90 -2.39 3.64
CA ALA A 139 -8.80 -1.70 2.99
C ALA A 139 -9.13 -1.18 1.59
N ILE A 140 -8.51 -0.06 1.24
CA ILE A 140 -8.48 0.52 -0.10
C ILE A 140 -7.03 0.44 -0.59
N LEU A 141 -6.83 -0.25 -1.69
CA LEU A 141 -5.53 -0.58 -2.25
C LEU A 141 -5.34 0.24 -3.53
N LEU A 142 -4.33 1.12 -3.53
CA LEU A 142 -4.02 2.01 -4.64
C LEU A 142 -2.80 1.44 -5.39
N ALA A 143 -2.96 1.03 -6.64
CA ALA A 143 -1.92 0.36 -7.44
C ALA A 143 -1.16 -0.76 -6.68
N PRO A 144 -1.84 -1.73 -6.05
CA PRO A 144 -1.19 -2.66 -5.13
C PRO A 144 -0.36 -3.75 -5.82
N VAL A 145 0.74 -4.14 -5.18
CA VAL A 145 1.43 -5.41 -5.49
C VAL A 145 0.66 -6.56 -4.81
N LEU A 146 -0.03 -7.37 -5.62
CA LEU A 146 -0.94 -8.44 -5.13
C LEU A 146 -0.36 -9.84 -5.23
N ASP A 147 0.51 -10.10 -6.20
CA ASP A 147 1.21 -11.38 -6.40
C ASP A 147 2.71 -11.11 -6.38
N LEU A 148 3.33 -11.38 -5.23
CA LEU A 148 4.76 -11.14 -5.03
C LEU A 148 5.59 -12.07 -5.92
N ALA A 149 5.13 -13.30 -6.14
CA ALA A 149 5.90 -14.26 -6.93
C ALA A 149 5.90 -13.89 -8.42
N SER A 150 4.77 -13.41 -8.93
CA SER A 150 4.64 -12.94 -10.30
C SER A 150 5.38 -11.62 -10.52
N ASP A 151 5.29 -10.67 -9.58
CA ASP A 151 6.07 -9.42 -9.61
C ASP A 151 7.60 -9.69 -9.61
N ALA A 152 8.05 -10.59 -8.73
CA ALA A 152 9.45 -11.00 -8.67
C ALA A 152 9.96 -11.62 -9.98
N ARG A 153 9.11 -12.36 -10.71
CA ARG A 153 9.48 -12.98 -12.00
C ARG A 153 9.35 -12.03 -13.19
N GLY A 154 8.42 -11.08 -13.12
CA GLY A 154 8.15 -10.08 -14.16
C GLY A 154 9.25 -9.04 -14.30
N GLY A 155 10.05 -8.82 -13.25
CA GLY A 155 11.21 -7.93 -13.26
C GLY A 155 12.33 -8.39 -14.20
N ALA A 156 12.22 -8.07 -15.49
CA ALA A 156 13.25 -8.38 -16.46
C ALA A 156 14.50 -7.50 -16.23
N GLY A 157 15.56 -8.09 -15.67
CA GLY A 157 16.93 -7.62 -15.92
C GLY A 157 17.66 -6.82 -14.83
N GLN A 158 17.19 -6.77 -13.58
CA GLN A 158 17.91 -6.17 -12.42
C GLN A 158 17.44 -6.69 -11.05
N ILE A 159 18.11 -6.23 -9.97
CA ILE A 159 17.74 -6.51 -8.58
C ILE A 159 16.36 -5.90 -8.30
N ASN A 160 15.30 -6.71 -8.37
CA ASN A 160 13.98 -6.31 -7.92
C ASN A 160 14.04 -6.00 -6.40
N PRO A 161 13.68 -4.79 -5.95
CA PRO A 161 13.61 -4.44 -4.53
C PRO A 161 12.78 -5.41 -3.68
N LEU A 162 11.71 -5.97 -4.25
CA LEU A 162 10.92 -7.05 -3.65
C LEU A 162 11.79 -8.28 -3.37
N ILE A 163 12.58 -8.74 -4.36
CA ILE A 163 13.51 -9.87 -4.20
C ILE A 163 14.53 -9.55 -3.10
N ARG A 164 15.05 -8.32 -3.05
CA ARG A 164 15.98 -7.88 -2.00
C ARG A 164 15.34 -7.87 -0.61
N TRP A 165 14.10 -7.40 -0.51
CA TRP A 165 13.35 -7.36 0.74
C TRP A 165 13.02 -8.77 1.24
N ILE A 166 12.51 -9.65 0.37
CA ILE A 166 12.26 -11.06 0.69
C ILE A 166 13.58 -11.79 1.03
N GLY A 167 14.67 -11.49 0.33
CA GLY A 167 15.99 -12.08 0.51
C GLY A 167 16.41 -13.12 -0.54
N GLY A 168 15.64 -13.27 -1.62
CA GLY A 168 15.89 -14.20 -2.72
C GLY A 168 14.65 -14.38 -3.60
N THR A 169 14.75 -15.18 -4.66
CA THR A 169 13.63 -15.35 -5.62
C THR A 169 12.54 -16.29 -5.08
N PRO A 170 11.38 -16.39 -5.75
CA PRO A 170 10.35 -17.37 -5.41
C PRO A 170 10.84 -18.83 -5.42
N GLU A 171 11.86 -19.12 -6.22
CA GLU A 171 12.49 -20.44 -6.31
C GLU A 171 13.48 -20.69 -5.16
N ASP A 172 14.16 -19.64 -4.68
CA ASP A 172 15.08 -19.73 -3.54
C ASP A 172 14.33 -19.84 -2.20
N HIS A 173 13.25 -19.07 -2.05
CA HIS A 173 12.48 -18.93 -0.81
C HIS A 173 10.97 -19.07 -1.00
N PRO A 174 10.47 -20.20 -1.55
CA PRO A 174 9.04 -20.39 -1.82
C PRO A 174 8.17 -20.25 -0.57
N GLU A 175 8.69 -20.60 0.61
CA GLU A 175 8.00 -20.44 1.89
C GLU A 175 7.80 -18.98 2.30
N ARG A 176 8.73 -18.08 1.95
CA ARG A 176 8.60 -16.65 2.26
C ARG A 176 7.57 -16.00 1.36
N TYR A 177 7.60 -16.31 0.06
CA TYR A 177 6.57 -15.85 -0.87
C TYR A 177 5.19 -16.35 -0.44
N ALA A 178 5.03 -17.64 -0.12
CA ALA A 178 3.77 -18.17 0.39
C ALA A 178 3.30 -17.51 1.71
N LEU A 179 4.21 -16.99 2.54
CA LEU A 179 3.88 -16.36 3.81
C LEU A 179 3.46 -14.89 3.68
N TYR A 180 4.08 -14.14 2.77
CA TYR A 180 3.89 -12.69 2.66
C TYR A 180 3.04 -12.26 1.46
N ASP A 181 2.79 -13.17 0.52
CA ASP A 181 1.95 -12.90 -0.64
C ASP A 181 0.46 -12.74 -0.24
N PRO A 182 -0.15 -11.59 -0.54
CA PRO A 182 -1.50 -11.28 -0.07
C PRO A 182 -2.56 -12.07 -0.84
N LEU A 183 -2.35 -12.40 -2.13
CA LEU A 183 -3.28 -13.26 -2.86
C LEU A 183 -3.19 -14.71 -2.41
N PHE A 184 -2.00 -15.21 -2.13
CA PHE A 184 -1.86 -16.53 -1.52
C PHE A 184 -2.61 -16.59 -0.18
N THR A 185 -2.45 -15.58 0.67
CA THR A 185 -3.19 -15.45 1.93
C THR A 185 -4.70 -15.39 1.71
N TYR A 186 -5.16 -14.61 0.72
CA TYR A 186 -6.58 -14.55 0.37
C TYR A 186 -7.13 -15.91 -0.05
N TYR A 187 -6.41 -16.68 -0.88
CA TYR A 187 -6.86 -18.00 -1.31
C TYR A 187 -6.91 -19.02 -0.18
N GLN A 188 -6.06 -18.89 0.84
CA GLN A 188 -6.16 -19.69 2.07
C GLN A 188 -7.40 -19.33 2.91
N VAL A 189 -7.74 -18.05 3.00
CA VAL A 189 -8.99 -17.59 3.65
C VAL A 189 -10.19 -18.10 2.87
N GLY A 190 -10.18 -17.89 1.55
CA GLY A 190 -11.24 -18.24 0.61
C GLY A 190 -12.42 -17.28 0.65
N SER A 191 -13.05 -17.10 -0.52
CA SER A 191 -14.18 -16.18 -0.75
C SER A 191 -15.35 -16.34 0.25
N ALA A 192 -15.63 -17.56 0.71
CA ALA A 192 -16.68 -17.81 1.68
C ALA A 192 -16.37 -17.22 3.07
N ARG A 193 -15.15 -17.41 3.59
CA ARG A 193 -14.76 -16.83 4.89
C ARG A 193 -14.53 -15.33 4.79
N PHE A 194 -14.05 -14.85 3.66
CA PHE A 194 -13.95 -13.41 3.37
C PHE A 194 -15.30 -12.72 3.59
N ARG A 195 -16.37 -13.25 2.95
CA ARG A 195 -17.73 -12.75 3.13
C ARG A 195 -18.25 -12.96 4.55
N ALA A 196 -18.04 -14.13 5.16
CA ALA A 196 -18.51 -14.41 6.52
C ALA A 196 -17.88 -13.49 7.59
N ARG A 197 -16.65 -13.01 7.34
CA ARG A 197 -15.95 -12.04 8.18
C ARG A 197 -16.31 -10.58 7.85
N ASN A 198 -17.21 -10.32 6.89
CA ASN A 198 -17.54 -8.98 6.41
C ASN A 198 -16.29 -8.16 6.06
N LEU A 199 -15.29 -8.80 5.42
CA LEU A 199 -14.11 -8.10 4.92
C LEU A 199 -14.50 -7.30 3.66
N SER A 200 -13.87 -6.14 3.50
CA SER A 200 -14.09 -5.25 2.36
C SER A 200 -12.73 -4.82 1.80
N LEU A 201 -12.50 -5.12 0.53
CA LEU A 201 -11.31 -4.69 -0.19
C LEU A 201 -11.75 -3.96 -1.44
N SER A 202 -11.23 -2.75 -1.63
CA SER A 202 -11.37 -1.97 -2.86
C SER A 202 -10.00 -1.80 -3.49
N ILE A 203 -9.86 -2.07 -4.77
CA ILE A 203 -8.64 -1.89 -5.56
C ILE A 203 -8.90 -0.77 -6.56
N ILE A 204 -8.01 0.22 -6.59
CA ILE A 204 -8.00 1.30 -7.58
C ILE A 204 -6.65 1.23 -8.28
N HIS A 205 -6.64 1.16 -9.61
CA HIS A 205 -5.41 1.00 -10.39
C HIS A 205 -5.51 1.80 -11.69
N GLY A 206 -4.49 2.60 -11.98
CA GLY A 206 -4.36 3.32 -13.24
C GLY A 206 -3.91 2.41 -14.39
N VAL A 207 -4.37 2.68 -15.62
CA VAL A 207 -3.94 1.91 -16.81
C VAL A 207 -2.52 2.27 -17.23
N ASP A 208 -2.05 3.48 -16.92
CA ASP A 208 -0.73 3.98 -17.31
C ASP A 208 0.34 3.75 -16.23
N ASP A 209 0.04 2.90 -15.24
CA ASP A 209 0.99 2.49 -14.21
C ASP A 209 2.19 1.76 -14.84
N SER A 210 3.38 2.35 -14.70
CA SER A 210 4.61 1.75 -15.25
C SER A 210 5.39 0.90 -14.24
N VAL A 211 4.95 0.87 -12.98
CA VAL A 211 5.63 0.19 -11.87
C VAL A 211 4.99 -1.16 -11.59
N VAL A 212 3.67 -1.18 -11.45
CA VAL A 212 2.89 -2.39 -11.15
C VAL A 212 1.97 -2.64 -12.33
N ASP A 213 2.10 -3.83 -12.93
CA ASP A 213 1.25 -4.17 -14.08
C ASP A 213 -0.23 -4.24 -13.66
N VAL A 214 -1.04 -3.39 -14.27
CA VAL A 214 -2.50 -3.32 -14.06
C VAL A 214 -3.20 -4.66 -14.36
N ASP A 215 -2.62 -5.52 -15.20
CA ASP A 215 -3.16 -6.84 -15.48
C ASP A 215 -3.25 -7.71 -14.21
N TRP A 216 -2.35 -7.54 -13.23
CA TRP A 216 -2.46 -8.22 -11.93
C TRP A 216 -3.74 -7.88 -11.17
N SER A 217 -4.17 -6.62 -11.25
CA SER A 217 -5.47 -6.21 -10.69
C SER A 217 -6.66 -6.68 -11.53
N ARG A 218 -6.49 -6.87 -12.84
CA ARG A 218 -7.54 -7.41 -13.71
C ARG A 218 -7.78 -8.91 -13.48
N GLU A 219 -6.75 -9.67 -13.13
CA GLU A 219 -6.84 -11.10 -12.83
C GLU A 219 -7.79 -11.41 -11.66
N VAL A 220 -7.87 -10.50 -10.68
CA VAL A 220 -8.72 -10.67 -9.48
C VAL A 220 -10.15 -10.13 -9.65
N ARG A 221 -10.57 -9.74 -10.87
CA ARG A 221 -11.93 -9.22 -11.13
C ARG A 221 -13.06 -10.19 -10.74
N GLY A 222 -12.78 -11.49 -10.68
CA GLY A 222 -13.74 -12.51 -10.26
C GLY A 222 -13.90 -12.65 -8.73
N GLU A 223 -13.01 -12.02 -7.96
CA GLU A 223 -12.98 -12.10 -6.50
C GLU A 223 -13.95 -11.08 -5.86
N PRO A 224 -14.32 -11.23 -4.57
CA PRO A 224 -15.28 -10.35 -3.89
C PRO A 224 -14.66 -8.99 -3.52
N PHE A 225 -13.79 -8.45 -4.36
CA PHE A 225 -13.17 -7.14 -4.22
C PHE A 225 -13.92 -6.13 -5.10
N ASN A 226 -14.01 -4.87 -4.65
CA ASN A 226 -14.41 -3.79 -5.54
C ASN A 226 -13.21 -3.40 -6.39
N LEU A 227 -13.36 -3.32 -7.71
CA LEU A 227 -12.25 -2.99 -8.60
C LEU A 227 -12.61 -1.77 -9.46
N ALA A 228 -11.76 -0.75 -9.41
CA ALA A 228 -11.78 0.40 -10.30
C ALA A 228 -10.47 0.45 -11.09
N ILE A 229 -10.57 0.32 -12.41
CA ILE A 229 -9.46 0.53 -13.33
C ILE A 229 -9.68 1.89 -13.98
N LEU A 230 -8.71 2.79 -13.86
CA LEU A 230 -8.82 4.18 -14.28
C LEU A 230 -7.99 4.41 -15.54
N GLU A 231 -8.64 4.85 -16.61
CA GLU A 231 -7.95 5.39 -17.79
C GLU A 231 -7.27 6.71 -17.42
N ASP A 232 -6.19 7.05 -18.14
CA ASP A 232 -5.46 8.31 -17.98
C ASP A 232 -4.93 8.54 -16.55
N ALA A 233 -4.57 7.48 -15.82
CA ALA A 233 -3.99 7.56 -14.48
C ALA A 233 -2.76 6.64 -14.40
N ASP A 234 -1.69 7.17 -13.83
CA ASP A 234 -0.45 6.43 -13.57
C ASP A 234 -0.34 5.97 -12.09
N HIS A 235 0.81 5.42 -11.74
CA HIS A 235 1.10 4.90 -10.40
C HIS A 235 0.97 5.94 -9.28
N ILE A 236 1.29 7.21 -9.56
CA ILE A 236 1.37 8.31 -8.60
C ILE A 236 0.08 9.14 -8.57
N ASP A 237 -0.64 9.21 -9.68
CA ASP A 237 -1.91 9.94 -9.82
C ASP A 237 -2.95 9.52 -8.78
N LEU A 238 -2.92 8.26 -8.33
CA LEU A 238 -3.83 7.73 -7.30
C LEU A 238 -3.65 8.38 -5.92
N ILE A 239 -2.46 8.94 -5.65
CA ILE A 239 -2.15 9.67 -4.41
C ILE A 239 -2.02 11.18 -4.65
N HIS A 240 -2.30 11.67 -5.86
CA HIS A 240 -2.17 13.08 -6.20
C HIS A 240 -3.50 13.82 -5.96
N PRO A 241 -3.61 14.72 -4.96
CA PRO A 241 -4.89 15.32 -4.58
C PRO A 241 -5.59 16.15 -5.67
N ASP A 242 -4.82 16.71 -6.61
CA ASP A 242 -5.35 17.51 -7.71
C ASP A 242 -5.65 16.70 -8.99
N HIS A 243 -5.47 15.37 -8.97
CA HIS A 243 -5.75 14.51 -10.13
C HIS A 243 -7.17 13.93 -10.06
N ASP A 244 -7.80 13.67 -11.21
CA ASP A 244 -9.17 13.12 -11.25
C ASP A 244 -9.28 11.73 -10.60
N ALA A 245 -8.19 10.95 -10.60
CA ALA A 245 -8.10 9.68 -9.90
C ALA A 245 -8.36 9.80 -8.39
N TRP A 246 -8.05 10.95 -7.79
CA TRP A 246 -8.33 11.24 -6.38
C TRP A 246 -9.82 11.15 -6.03
N VAL A 247 -10.69 11.51 -6.97
CA VAL A 247 -12.16 11.44 -6.78
C VAL A 247 -12.61 9.99 -6.60
N TYR A 248 -12.00 9.04 -7.30
CA TYR A 248 -12.29 7.62 -7.12
C TYR A 248 -11.83 7.11 -5.75
N PHE A 249 -10.69 7.60 -5.27
CA PHE A 249 -10.21 7.28 -3.93
C PHE A 249 -11.15 7.81 -2.85
N LEU A 250 -11.57 9.08 -2.93
CA LEU A 250 -12.59 9.63 -2.01
C LEU A 250 -13.93 8.90 -2.11
N GLY A 251 -14.35 8.51 -3.32
CA GLY A 251 -15.56 7.71 -3.53
C GLY A 251 -15.48 6.34 -2.86
N ALA A 252 -14.32 5.67 -2.95
CA ALA A 252 -14.09 4.40 -2.26
C ALA A 252 -14.15 4.58 -0.74
N LEU A 253 -13.54 5.63 -0.19
CA LEU A 253 -13.61 5.96 1.23
C LEU A 253 -15.05 6.21 1.70
N ALA A 254 -15.83 6.95 0.93
CA ALA A 254 -17.24 7.22 1.24
C ALA A 254 -18.13 5.96 1.16
N SER A 255 -17.78 4.98 0.32
CA SER A 255 -18.58 3.76 0.14
C SER A 255 -18.46 2.77 1.29
N VAL A 256 -17.37 2.85 2.05
CA VAL A 256 -17.09 2.03 3.23
C VAL A 256 -17.29 2.83 4.52
N ALA A 257 -17.78 4.07 4.39
CA ALA A 257 -18.02 4.98 5.49
C ALA A 257 -19.25 4.59 6.31
#